data_AF-A0A1H6ZMJ9-F1
#
_entry.id   AF-A0A1H6ZMJ9-F1
#
_cell.length_a   1.000
_cell.length_b   1.000
_cell.length_c   1.000
_cell.angle_alpha   90.00
_cell.angle_beta   90.00
_cell.angle_gamma   90.00
#
_symmetry.space_group_name_H-M   'P 1'
#
loop_
_entity.id
_entity.type
_entity.pdbx_description
1 polymer ?
#
loop_
_entity_poly.entity_id
_entity_poly.type
_entity_poly.pdbx_seq_one_letter_code
_entity_poly.pdbx_strand_id
1 'polypeptide(L)'
;MERTARPGSTVGADKRYDQQVFVQGARKLKVAPHVAQKAKSSAIDGRTTRHEGYAISLKIRKRIEKGFGWLKTVRGLRKTKLIGRAKLSAQLLLGFSVYNLIRLGSLSGWWRGSHV
;
A
#
# COMPACT_ATOMS: atom_id res chain seq x y z
N MET A 1 -16.05 15.08 -14.73
CA MET A 1 -14.90 14.87 -13.81
C MET A 1 -13.68 15.45 -14.49
N GLU A 2 -13.14 16.51 -13.93
CA GLU A 2 -11.93 17.16 -14.45
C GLU A 2 -10.69 16.58 -13.76
N ARG A 3 -9.57 16.50 -14.49
CA ARG A 3 -8.35 15.87 -13.98
C ARG A 3 -7.38 16.91 -13.42
N THR A 4 -7.02 16.77 -12.14
CA THR A 4 -5.95 17.57 -11.49
C THR A 4 -4.54 16.96 -11.66
N ALA A 5 -4.46 15.68 -12.01
CA ALA A 5 -3.18 14.96 -12.14
C ALA A 5 -2.41 15.35 -13.41
N ARG A 6 -1.06 15.37 -13.32
CA ARG A 6 -0.17 15.64 -14.45
C ARG A 6 -0.28 14.56 -15.54
N PRO A 7 -0.05 14.88 -16.82
CA PRO A 7 0.07 13.88 -17.88
C PRO A 7 1.12 12.80 -17.52
N GLY A 8 0.82 11.52 -17.78
CA GLY A 8 1.69 10.40 -17.42
C GLY A 8 1.54 9.89 -15.98
N SER A 9 0.68 10.50 -15.17
CA SER A 9 0.40 10.00 -13.81
C SER A 9 -0.23 8.59 -13.83
N THR A 10 0.06 7.82 -12.79
CA THR A 10 -0.55 6.52 -12.54
C THR A 10 -1.50 6.61 -11.33
N VAL A 11 -2.57 5.82 -11.32
CA VAL A 11 -3.44 5.66 -10.15
C VAL A 11 -3.26 4.25 -9.58
N GLY A 12 -2.77 4.18 -8.35
CA GLY A 12 -2.66 2.93 -7.62
C GLY A 12 -3.99 2.54 -6.98
N ALA A 13 -4.46 1.31 -7.17
CA ALA A 13 -5.60 0.79 -6.42
C ALA A 13 -5.45 -0.70 -6.06
N ASP A 14 -6.25 -1.16 -5.10
CA ASP A 14 -6.27 -2.57 -4.68
C ASP A 14 -7.09 -3.45 -5.64
N LYS A 15 -7.08 -4.75 -5.37
CA LYS A 15 -7.66 -5.76 -6.26
C LYS A 15 -9.18 -5.58 -6.49
N ARG A 16 -9.92 -5.02 -5.54
CA ARG A 16 -11.36 -4.80 -5.69
C ARG A 16 -11.68 -3.70 -6.71
N TYR A 17 -10.73 -2.82 -7.02
CA TYR A 17 -10.84 -1.80 -8.07
C TYR A 17 -10.55 -2.31 -9.48
N ASP A 18 -10.17 -3.59 -9.63
CA ASP A 18 -10.07 -4.23 -10.94
C ASP A 18 -11.49 -4.50 -11.50
N GLN A 19 -12.13 -3.40 -11.88
CA GLN A 19 -13.50 -3.32 -12.41
C GLN A 19 -13.46 -2.49 -13.67
N GLN A 20 -14.22 -2.89 -14.69
CA GLN A 20 -14.22 -2.22 -15.99
C GLN A 20 -14.52 -0.72 -15.87
N VAL A 21 -15.52 -0.35 -15.07
CA VAL A 21 -15.91 1.04 -14.84
C VAL A 21 -14.75 1.89 -14.31
N PHE A 22 -13.99 1.36 -13.35
CA PHE A 22 -12.85 2.06 -12.76
C PHE A 22 -11.69 2.19 -13.74
N VAL A 23 -11.30 1.09 -14.38
CA VAL A 23 -10.19 1.04 -15.34
C VAL A 23 -10.46 1.94 -16.54
N GLN A 24 -11.68 1.89 -17.09
CA GLN A 24 -12.08 2.76 -18.20
C GLN A 24 -12.16 4.23 -17.76
N GLY A 25 -12.67 4.51 -16.56
CA GLY A 25 -12.68 5.87 -16.00
C GLY A 25 -11.28 6.47 -15.90
N ALA A 26 -10.32 5.71 -15.35
CA ALA A 26 -8.92 6.14 -15.27
C ALA A 26 -8.32 6.42 -16.67
N ARG A 27 -8.58 5.54 -17.65
CA ARG A 27 -8.13 5.71 -19.04
C ARG A 27 -8.76 6.93 -19.72
N LYS A 28 -10.05 7.20 -19.50
CA LYS A 28 -10.74 8.42 -20.00
C LYS A 28 -10.09 9.69 -19.46
N LEU A 29 -9.64 9.64 -18.20
CA LEU A 29 -8.84 10.71 -17.58
C LEU A 29 -7.37 10.70 -18.01
N LYS A 30 -6.96 9.85 -18.98
CA LYS A 30 -5.57 9.72 -19.42
C LYS A 30 -4.60 9.45 -18.25
N VAL A 31 -5.06 8.73 -17.22
CA VAL A 31 -4.29 8.26 -16.06
C VAL A 31 -4.09 6.75 -16.19
N ALA A 32 -2.86 6.27 -16.04
CA ALA A 32 -2.57 4.84 -16.16
C ALA A 32 -3.04 4.07 -14.90
N PRO A 33 -3.93 3.08 -15.04
CA PRO A 33 -4.48 2.34 -13.90
C PRO A 33 -3.49 1.28 -13.39
N HIS A 34 -2.77 1.58 -12.30
CA HIS A 34 -1.86 0.65 -11.62
C HIS A 34 -2.60 -0.12 -10.51
N VAL A 35 -3.55 -0.95 -10.92
CA VAL A 35 -4.45 -1.71 -10.05
C VAL A 35 -3.96 -3.15 -9.91
N ALA A 36 -4.13 -3.75 -8.73
CA ALA A 36 -3.82 -5.16 -8.54
C ALA A 36 -4.79 -6.06 -9.34
N GLN A 37 -4.28 -6.78 -10.33
CA GLN A 37 -5.04 -7.66 -11.22
C GLN A 37 -5.71 -8.85 -10.48
N LYS A 38 -6.97 -9.12 -10.82
CA LYS A 38 -7.72 -10.33 -10.46
C LYS A 38 -7.26 -11.52 -11.31
N ALA A 39 -7.36 -12.72 -10.74
CA ALA A 39 -6.98 -13.94 -11.45
C ALA A 39 -7.99 -14.35 -12.55
N LYS A 40 -9.25 -13.95 -12.41
CA LYS A 40 -10.33 -14.21 -13.37
C LYS A 40 -11.07 -12.90 -13.65
N SER A 41 -11.50 -12.71 -14.90
CA SER A 41 -12.30 -11.56 -15.34
C SER A 41 -11.67 -10.19 -14.99
N SER A 42 -10.35 -10.06 -15.17
CA SER A 42 -9.61 -8.81 -14.96
C SER A 42 -9.95 -7.77 -16.03
N ALA A 43 -10.14 -6.53 -15.61
CA ALA A 43 -10.24 -5.36 -16.49
C ALA A 43 -8.87 -4.76 -16.83
N ILE A 44 -7.82 -5.12 -16.06
CA ILE A 44 -6.43 -4.78 -16.36
C ILE A 44 -5.86 -5.71 -17.45
N ASP A 45 -5.12 -5.11 -18.39
CA ASP A 45 -4.47 -5.78 -19.53
C ASP A 45 -2.96 -5.99 -19.31
N GLY A 46 -2.36 -6.79 -20.19
CA GLY A 46 -0.93 -7.14 -20.15
C GLY A 46 0.03 -5.95 -20.28
N ARG A 47 -0.44 -4.82 -20.83
CA ARG A 47 0.35 -3.59 -20.94
C ARG A 47 0.78 -3.06 -19.57
N THR A 48 -0.09 -3.20 -18.57
CA THR A 48 0.17 -2.73 -17.20
C THR A 48 1.02 -3.73 -16.42
N THR A 49 0.82 -5.02 -16.65
CA THR A 49 1.43 -6.09 -15.84
C THR A 49 2.77 -6.60 -16.38
N ARG A 50 3.13 -6.28 -17.64
CA ARG A 50 4.39 -6.73 -18.28
C ARG A 50 5.67 -6.20 -17.62
N HIS A 51 5.61 -5.10 -16.90
CA HIS A 51 6.80 -4.43 -16.35
C HIS A 51 7.12 -4.98 -14.97
N GLU A 52 8.39 -5.28 -14.68
CA GLU A 52 8.82 -5.76 -13.36
C GLU A 52 8.42 -4.81 -12.21
N GLY A 53 8.42 -3.50 -12.49
CA GLY A 53 7.97 -2.46 -11.56
C GLY A 53 6.56 -2.69 -11.02
N TYR A 54 5.67 -3.31 -11.81
CA TYR A 54 4.32 -3.67 -11.37
C TYR A 54 4.36 -4.70 -10.24
N ALA A 55 5.14 -5.78 -10.40
CA ALA A 55 5.29 -6.82 -9.39
C ALA A 55 5.98 -6.29 -8.10
N ILE A 56 7.00 -5.45 -8.26
CA ILE A 56 7.70 -4.80 -7.14
C ILE A 56 6.74 -3.89 -6.37
N SER A 57 5.99 -3.05 -7.07
CA SER A 57 5.00 -2.13 -6.48
C SER A 57 3.95 -2.88 -5.66
N LEU A 58 3.43 -4.01 -6.16
CA LEU A 58 2.49 -4.85 -5.41
C LEU A 58 3.11 -5.44 -4.13
N LYS A 59 4.38 -5.87 -4.17
CA LYS A 59 5.10 -6.36 -2.99
C LYS A 59 5.29 -5.25 -1.95
N ILE A 60 5.69 -4.05 -2.38
CA ILE A 60 5.92 -2.91 -1.47
C ILE A 60 4.62 -2.47 -0.80
N ARG A 61 3.50 -2.39 -1.53
CA ARG A 61 2.18 -2.08 -0.94
C ARG A 61 1.78 -3.05 0.17
N LYS A 62 1.99 -4.35 -0.01
CA LYS A 62 1.72 -5.33 1.05
C LYS A 62 2.63 -5.16 2.29
N ARG A 63 3.87 -4.68 2.11
CA ARG A 63 4.78 -4.42 3.23
C ARG A 63 4.29 -3.27 4.12
N ILE A 64 3.79 -2.19 3.52
CA ILE A 64 3.26 -1.07 4.32
C ILE A 64 2.02 -1.50 5.10
N GLU A 65 1.16 -2.33 4.50
CA GLU A 65 -0.03 -2.90 5.16
C GLU A 65 0.33 -3.76 6.37
N LYS A 66 1.38 -4.59 6.29
CA LYS A 66 1.89 -5.35 7.44
C LYS A 66 2.32 -4.44 8.59
N GLY A 67 3.08 -3.38 8.29
CA GLY A 67 3.47 -2.39 9.29
C GLY A 67 2.25 -1.73 9.94
N PHE A 68 1.30 -1.23 9.16
CA PHE A 68 0.06 -0.65 9.70
C PHE A 68 -0.77 -1.66 10.50
N GLY A 69 -0.84 -2.92 10.07
CA GLY A 69 -1.48 -4.00 10.82
C GLY A 69 -0.84 -4.19 12.19
N TRP A 70 0.49 -4.30 12.23
CA TRP A 70 1.24 -4.43 13.48
C TRP A 70 1.04 -3.22 14.39
N LEU A 71 1.11 -1.99 13.86
CA LEU A 71 0.88 -0.80 14.70
C LEU A 71 -0.55 -0.76 15.25
N LYS A 72 -1.56 -1.19 14.48
CA LYS A 72 -2.95 -1.26 14.94
C LYS A 72 -3.14 -2.29 16.05
N THR A 73 -2.49 -3.44 15.95
CA THR A 73 -2.63 -4.56 16.90
C THR A 73 -1.73 -4.41 18.12
N VAL A 74 -0.45 -4.14 17.93
CA VAL A 74 0.59 -4.14 18.98
C VAL A 74 0.83 -2.75 19.57
N ARG A 75 0.78 -1.69 18.75
CA ARG A 75 1.01 -0.30 19.20
C ARG A 75 -0.27 0.47 19.56
N GLY A 76 -1.41 -0.21 19.59
CA GLY A 76 -2.68 0.36 20.05
C GLY A 76 -3.28 1.42 19.13
N LEU A 77 -2.85 1.53 17.85
CA LEU A 77 -3.46 2.51 16.93
C LEU A 77 -4.94 2.23 16.62
N ARG A 78 -5.42 1.00 16.81
CA ARG A 78 -6.84 0.67 16.58
C ARG A 78 -7.78 1.41 17.54
N LYS A 79 -7.34 1.73 18.76
CA LYS A 79 -8.10 2.44 19.79
C LYS A 79 -7.21 3.46 20.50
N THR A 80 -6.56 4.34 19.74
CA THR A 80 -5.68 5.36 20.32
C THR A 80 -6.50 6.38 21.13
N LYS A 81 -6.00 6.72 22.32
CA LYS A 81 -6.57 7.77 23.19
C LYS A 81 -5.93 9.13 22.94
N LEU A 82 -4.99 9.23 21.99
CA LEU A 82 -4.31 10.47 21.65
C LEU A 82 -5.20 11.32 20.76
N ILE A 83 -5.44 12.56 21.19
CA ILE A 83 -6.20 13.56 20.42
C ILE A 83 -5.22 14.57 19.82
N GLY A 84 -5.41 14.84 18.53
CA GLY A 84 -4.63 15.83 17.78
C GLY A 84 -3.57 15.20 16.87
N ARG A 85 -3.34 15.87 15.72
CA ARG A 85 -2.45 15.39 14.64
C ARG A 85 -1.02 15.17 15.12
N ALA A 86 -0.47 16.11 15.89
CA ALA A 86 0.90 16.03 16.39
C ALA A 86 1.15 14.78 17.26
N LYS A 87 0.23 14.46 18.18
CA LYS A 87 0.34 13.29 19.06
C LYS A 87 0.24 11.98 18.28
N LEU A 88 -0.68 11.91 17.31
CA LEU A 88 -0.81 10.75 16.42
C LEU A 88 0.43 10.57 15.53
N SER A 89 0.97 11.66 14.98
CA SER A 89 2.20 11.64 14.20
C SER A 89 3.38 11.12 15.01
N ALA A 90 3.53 11.56 16.27
CA ALA A 90 4.56 11.07 17.17
C ALA A 90 4.40 9.55 17.47
N GLN A 91 3.18 9.09 17.76
CA GLN A 91 2.89 7.67 17.99
C GLN A 91 3.18 6.81 16.75
N LEU A 92 2.82 7.31 15.55
CA LEU A 92 3.12 6.65 14.28
C LEU A 92 4.62 6.56 14.05
N LEU A 93 5.34 7.66 14.21
CA LEU A 93 6.79 7.72 14.01
C LEU A 93 7.50 6.73 14.93
N LEU A 94 7.21 6.79 16.23
CA LEU A 94 7.77 5.85 17.21
C LEU A 94 7.40 4.40 16.88
N GLY A 95 6.14 4.15 16.53
CA GLY A 95 5.64 2.83 16.17
C GLY A 95 6.35 2.23 14.96
N PHE A 96 6.52 3.00 13.89
CA PHE A 96 7.23 2.56 12.68
C PHE A 96 8.73 2.44 12.89
N SER A 97 9.36 3.33 13.67
CA SER A 97 10.77 3.21 14.04
C SER A 97 11.04 1.88 14.75
N VAL A 98 10.20 1.53 15.74
CA VAL A 98 10.36 0.24 16.41
C VAL A 98 10.05 -0.90 15.46
N TYR A 99 9.01 -0.82 14.63
CA TYR A 99 8.72 -1.85 13.62
C TYR A 99 9.93 -2.11 12.71
N ASN A 100 10.64 -1.06 12.31
CA ASN A 100 11.85 -1.18 11.48
C ASN A 100 13.00 -1.89 12.23
N LEU A 101 13.26 -1.56 13.50
CA LEU A 101 14.28 -2.24 14.31
C LEU A 101 14.00 -3.74 14.45
N ILE A 102 12.75 -4.04 14.77
CA ILE A 102 12.19 -5.39 14.89
C ILE A 102 12.42 -6.16 13.57
N ARG A 103 12.12 -5.52 12.44
CA ARG A 103 12.30 -6.11 11.10
C ARG A 103 13.77 -6.30 10.75
N LEU A 104 14.66 -5.37 11.10
CA LEU A 104 16.11 -5.51 10.92
C LEU A 104 16.66 -6.70 11.73
N GLY A 105 16.19 -6.89 12.96
CA GLY A 105 16.53 -8.06 13.77
C GLY A 105 16.12 -9.38 13.08
N SER A 106 14.90 -9.45 12.54
CA SER A 106 14.43 -10.64 11.81
C SER A 106 15.20 -10.88 10.52
N LEU A 107 15.57 -9.83 9.79
CA LEU A 107 16.33 -9.93 8.53
C LEU A 107 17.79 -10.33 8.76
N SER A 108 18.39 -9.88 9.85
CA SER A 108 19.78 -10.22 10.24
C SER A 108 19.90 -11.60 10.90
N GLY A 109 18.79 -12.27 11.22
CA GLY A 109 18.77 -13.59 11.86
C GLY A 109 19.05 -13.57 13.37
N TRP A 110 19.42 -12.42 13.94
CA TRP A 110 19.68 -12.27 15.37
C TRP A 110 18.39 -12.31 16.23
N TRP A 111 17.25 -11.91 15.66
CA TRP A 111 15.96 -11.91 16.34
C TRP A 111 15.02 -12.98 15.79
N ARG A 112 14.69 -13.98 16.62
CA ARG A 112 13.78 -15.10 16.28
C ARG A 112 12.28 -14.79 16.41
N GLY A 113 11.92 -13.62 16.91
CA GLY A 113 10.50 -13.24 17.00
C GLY A 113 9.97 -12.83 15.63
N SER A 114 8.94 -13.54 15.16
CA SER A 114 8.26 -13.19 13.92
C SER A 114 7.32 -12.01 14.15
N HIS A 115 7.51 -10.94 13.40
CA HIS A 115 6.52 -9.86 13.30
C HIS A 115 5.57 -10.27 12.19
N VAL A 116 4.37 -10.73 12.59
CA VAL A 116 3.29 -11.24 11.72
C VAL A 116 3.24 -10.54 10.34
#